data_AF-A0A2A6FN66-F1
#
_entry.id   AF-A0A2A6FN66-F1
#
_cell.length_a   1.000
_cell.length_b   1.000
_cell.length_c   1.000
_cell.angle_alpha   90.00
_cell.angle_beta   90.00
_cell.angle_gamma   90.00
#
_symmetry.space_group_name_H-M   'P 1'
#
loop_
_entity.id
_entity.type
_entity.pdbx_description
1 polymer ?
#
loop_
_entity_poly.entity_id
_entity_poly.type
_entity_poly.pdbx_seq_one_letter_code
_entity_poly.pdbx_strand_id
1 'polypeptide(L)' 'MADMPKKTSFSSEPRIIWCEQLIGSATVCRILGIDRSTLTRRIRRGELVPLAQLDGPRGAYVFDRGDFPV' A
#
# COMPACT_ATOMS: atom_id res chain seq x y z
N MET A 1 22.77 17.55 -0.87
CA MET A 1 21.43 17.26 -1.42
C MET A 1 21.10 15.84 -1.00
N ALA A 2 20.16 15.66 -0.07
CA ALA A 2 19.81 14.34 0.44
C ALA A 2 19.19 13.50 -0.68
N ASP A 3 19.65 12.26 -0.81
CA ASP A 3 19.09 11.24 -1.68
C ASP A 3 17.59 11.09 -1.36
N MET A 4 16.75 11.52 -2.28
CA MET A 4 15.31 11.40 -2.16
C MET A 4 14.98 9.91 -2.26
N PRO A 5 14.28 9.29 -1.29
CA PRO A 5 13.97 7.87 -1.38
C PRO A 5 13.26 7.60 -2.71
N LYS A 6 13.86 6.72 -3.52
CA LYS A 6 13.31 6.25 -4.80
C LYS A 6 11.83 5.96 -4.59
N LYS A 7 10.96 6.66 -5.34
CA LYS A 7 9.53 6.35 -5.41
C LYS A 7 9.41 4.84 -5.55
N THR A 8 8.80 4.18 -4.57
CA THR A 8 8.54 2.73 -4.60
C THR A 8 7.82 2.44 -5.91
N SER A 9 8.56 1.87 -6.86
CA SER A 9 8.07 1.59 -8.20
C SER A 9 7.18 0.36 -8.10
N PHE A 10 5.87 0.58 -7.94
CA PHE A 10 4.89 -0.49 -8.09
C PHE A 10 4.95 -0.95 -9.54
N SER A 11 5.36 -2.21 -9.77
CA SER A 11 5.42 -2.77 -11.12
C SER A 11 4.01 -2.82 -11.71
N SER A 12 3.84 -2.22 -12.89
CA SER A 12 2.60 -2.25 -13.68
C SER A 12 2.46 -3.55 -14.49
N GLU A 13 3.37 -4.50 -14.33
CA GLU A 13 3.28 -5.79 -15.02
C GLU A 13 2.13 -6.63 -14.45
N PRO A 14 1.35 -7.30 -15.33
CA PRO A 14 0.32 -8.23 -14.89
C PRO A 14 0.91 -9.35 -14.02
N ARG A 15 0.26 -9.63 -12.89
CA ARG A 15 0.62 -10.72 -11.98
C ARG A 15 -0.62 -11.37 -11.38
N ILE A 16 -0.50 -12.65 -11.00
CA ILE A 16 -1.51 -13.35 -10.22
C ILE A 16 -1.36 -12.95 -8.76
N ILE A 17 -2.48 -12.62 -8.11
CA ILE A 17 -2.56 -12.34 -6.67
C ILE A 17 -3.55 -13.32 -6.08
N TRP A 18 -3.08 -14.12 -5.12
CA TRP A 18 -3.89 -15.08 -4.39
C TRP A 18 -4.53 -14.43 -3.15
N CYS A 19 -5.65 -14.97 -2.67
CA CYS A 19 -6.41 -14.36 -1.58
C CYS A 19 -5.59 -14.18 -0.29
N GLU A 20 -4.68 -15.10 0.02
CA GLU A 20 -3.79 -15.05 1.18
C GLU A 20 -2.72 -13.95 1.09
N GLN A 21 -2.48 -13.39 -0.10
CA GLN A 21 -1.55 -12.29 -0.31
C GLN A 21 -2.22 -10.92 -0.14
N LEU A 22 -3.57 -10.87 -0.09
CA LEU A 22 -4.30 -9.63 0.11
C LEU A 22 -4.18 -9.18 1.57
N ILE A 23 -3.63 -7.99 1.77
CA ILE A 23 -3.48 -7.41 3.10
C ILE A 23 -4.21 -6.07 3.22
N GLY A 24 -4.72 -5.82 4.42
CA GLY A 24 -5.35 -4.55 4.76
C GLY A 24 -4.35 -3.50 5.25
N SER A 25 -4.80 -2.26 5.27
CA SER A 25 -4.07 -1.11 5.83
C SER A 25 -3.46 -1.31 7.23
N ALA A 26 -4.03 -2.16 8.10
CA ALA A 26 -3.47 -2.41 9.44
C ALA A 26 -2.11 -3.11 9.34
N THR A 27 -2.03 -4.11 8.48
CA THR A 27 -0.82 -4.87 8.20
C THR A 27 0.21 -3.97 7.53
N VAL A 28 -0.18 -3.16 6.54
CA VAL A 28 0.73 -2.20 5.89
C VAL A 28 1.30 -1.19 6.88
N CYS A 29 0.47 -0.61 7.76
CA CYS A 29 0.93 0.29 8.82
C CYS A 29 1.97 -0.37 9.74
N ARG A 30 1.74 -1.64 10.10
CA ARG A 30 2.70 -2.40 10.92
C ARG A 30 4.02 -2.64 10.19
N ILE A 31 3.97 -3.04 8.92
CA ILE A 31 5.17 -3.31 8.11
C ILE A 31 6.01 -2.03 7.92
N LEU A 32 5.35 -0.91 7.62
CA LEU A 32 6.03 0.35 7.34
C LEU A 32 6.37 1.18 8.59
N GLY A 33 5.89 0.77 9.77
CA GLY A 33 6.05 1.55 11.01
C GLY A 33 5.38 2.93 10.96
N ILE A 34 4.22 3.05 10.28
CA ILE A 34 3.49 4.32 10.14
C ILE A 34 2.06 4.21 10.66
N ASP A 35 1.48 5.34 11.05
CA ASP A 35 0.07 5.42 11.41
C ASP A 35 -0.86 5.46 10.18
N ARG A 36 -2.16 5.30 10.43
CA ARG A 36 -3.20 5.29 9.38
C ARG A 36 -3.35 6.61 8.64
N SER A 37 -3.19 7.75 9.32
CA SER A 37 -3.28 9.06 8.67
C SER A 37 -2.11 9.29 7.71
N THR A 38 -0.92 8.82 8.08
CA THR A 38 0.26 8.83 7.23
C THR A 38 0.06 7.93 6.02
N LEU A 39 -0.47 6.71 6.20
CA LEU A 39 -0.82 5.81 5.09
C LEU A 39 -1.79 6.48 4.10
N THR A 40 -2.91 7.02 4.58
CA THR A 40 -3.90 7.71 3.73
C THR A 40 -3.29 8.90 3.00
N ARG A 41 -2.42 9.68 3.65
CA ARG A 41 -1.74 10.82 3.02
C ARG A 41 -0.83 10.37 1.88
N ARG A 42 -0.08 9.28 2.05
CA ARG A 42 0.77 8.70 1.00
C ARG A 42 -0.05 8.20 -0.19
N ILE A 43 -1.20 7.56 0.08
CA ILE A 43 -2.14 7.13 -0.97
C ILE A 43 -2.66 8.33 -1.77
N ARG A 44 -3.12 9.40 -1.09
CA ARG A 44 -3.60 10.62 -1.75
C ARG A 44 -2.53 11.33 -2.57
N ARG A 45 -1.25 11.13 -2.26
CA ARG A 45 -0.10 11.65 -3.02
C ARG A 45 0.37 10.72 -4.13
N GLY A 46 -0.20 9.51 -4.26
CA GLY A 46 0.25 8.49 -5.20
C GLY A 46 1.59 7.85 -4.83
N GLU A 47 2.05 8.00 -3.59
CA GLU A 47 3.28 7.36 -3.09
C GLU A 47 3.06 5.89 -2.72
N LEU A 48 1.82 5.52 -2.40
CA LEU A 48 1.37 4.15 -2.15
C LEU A 48 0.10 3.90 -2.96
N VAL A 49 0.05 2.80 -3.71
CA VAL A 49 -1.09 2.48 -4.58
C VAL A 49 -1.79 1.24 -4.04
N PRO A 50 -3.01 1.35 -3.49
CA PRO A 50 -3.81 0.19 -3.15
C PRO A 50 -4.35 -0.49 -4.42
N LEU A 51 -4.55 -1.81 -4.36
CA LEU A 51 -5.24 -2.56 -5.41
C LEU A 51 -6.71 -2.14 -5.50
N ALA A 52 -7.32 -1.88 -4.35
CA ALA A 52 -8.71 -1.47 -4.23
C ALA A 52 -8.98 -0.74 -2.90
N GLN A 53 -10.10 -0.04 -2.86
CA GLN A 53 -10.76 0.38 -1.63
C GLN A 53 -12.11 -0.35 -1.58
N LEU A 54 -12.38 -1.05 -0.48
CA LEU A 54 -13.68 -1.72 -0.28
C LEU A 54 -14.81 -0.70 -0.19
N ASP A 55 -16.05 -1.16 -0.36
CA ASP A 55 -17.22 -0.29 -0.32
C ASP A 55 -17.43 0.39 1.05
N GLY A 56 -18.07 1.56 1.00
CA GLY A 56 -18.48 2.35 2.16
C GLY A 56 -17.61 3.60 2.41
N PRO A 57 -18.10 4.57 3.23
CA PRO A 57 -17.43 5.86 3.43
C PRO A 57 -16.01 5.80 3.98
N ARG A 58 -15.64 4.68 4.60
CA ARG A 58 -14.31 4.40 5.17
C ARG A 58 -13.83 3.01 4.83
N GLY A 59 -14.26 2.48 3.68
CA GLY A 59 -13.88 1.15 3.24
C GLY A 59 -12.36 0.96 3.27
N ALA A 60 -11.93 -0.23 3.66
CA ALA A 60 -10.53 -0.52 3.88
C ALA A 60 -9.76 -0.54 2.55
N TYR A 61 -8.51 -0.05 2.56
CA TYR A 61 -7.61 -0.26 1.44
C TYR A 61 -7.04 -1.67 1.46
N VAL A 62 -7.01 -2.29 0.28
CA VAL A 62 -6.47 -3.62 0.02
C VAL A 62 -5.19 -3.48 -0.80
N PHE A 63 -4.17 -4.26 -0.44
CA PHE A 63 -2.87 -4.26 -1.09
C PHE A 63 -2.37 -5.68 -1.34
N ASP A 64 -1.44 -5.84 -2.29
CA ASP A 64 -0.63 -7.04 -2.45
C ASP A 64 0.49 -7.05 -1.39
N ARG A 65 0.61 -8.13 -0.60
CA ARG A 65 1.71 -8.34 0.35
C ARG A 65 3.08 -8.27 -0.33
N GLY A 66 3.18 -8.69 -1.59
CA GLY A 66 4.42 -8.71 -2.37
C GLY A 66 4.99 -7.31 -2.67
N ASP A 67 4.17 -6.26 -2.59
CA ASP A 67 4.64 -4.88 -2.78
C ASP A 67 5.36 -4.28 -1.56
N PHE A 68 5.40 -5.01 -0.44
CA PHE A 68 5.97 -4.54 0.83
C PHE A 68 7.15 -5.41 1.27
N PRO A 69 8.14 -4.84 1.99
CA PRO A 69 9.27 -5.60 2.50
C PRO A 69 8.81 -6.77 3.38
N VAL A 70 9.60 -7.84 3.38
CA VAL A 70 9.39 -9.02 4.22
C VAL A 70 9.61 -8.64 5.68
#